data_AF-A0A432GYE7-F1
#
_entry.id   AF-A0A432GYE7-F1
#
_cell.length_a   1.000
_cell.length_b   1.000
_cell.length_c   1.000
_cell.angle_alpha   90.00
_cell.angle_beta   90.00
_cell.angle_gamma   90.00
#
_symmetry.space_group_name_H-M   'P 1'
#
loop_
_entity.id
_entity.type
_entity.pdbx_description
1 polymer ?
#
loop_
_entity_poly.entity_id
_entity_poly.type
_entity_poly.pdbx_seq_one_letter_code
_entity_poly.pdbx_strand_id
1 'polypeptide(L)'
;MTQEHLIGSDPPLRMSTGAAMIAFSCLSPAYRWLIALMLSVVLIQPATSEPATQDADPAENPEEAENSEEDENSAEDESPQPSFDGDEAKQQFEKGLKLFEERQWRDASRSFGLARKGTADKDSRSMVSSWEKACKGGKALDRAVEDLARKKYRKAWIAALALHGKYGATPLVSPIEQLKEEVYPQLFLDLACFEAEPVEVEAAARKALPADRSRLTKDPDRITEGKGALEWRSGGGQGFAGLSFGRLPLASIGELVMDDYRWIRFSIFNEDDNFGKFTLFFGKDEIGPNRAWAGAGGIAGLLRRDCYYHHFTLKKPGWNHFRIDLTRELSMNASVAWSDLLSLYLMTVPPSHPKKITIDAVKLERP
;
A
#
# COMPACT_ATOMS: atom_id res chain seq x y z
N MET A 1 53.21 -36.02 -43.94
CA MET A 1 53.31 -35.05 -45.04
C MET A 1 52.39 -33.90 -44.72
N THR A 2 53.02 -32.73 -44.61
CA THR A 2 52.55 -31.41 -44.19
C THR A 2 51.62 -30.74 -45.20
N GLN A 3 50.63 -29.97 -44.73
CA GLN A 3 50.51 -28.57 -45.15
C GLN A 3 49.67 -27.74 -44.17
N GLU A 4 50.31 -26.72 -43.63
CA GLU A 4 49.75 -25.59 -42.89
C GLU A 4 49.15 -24.57 -43.87
N HIS A 5 48.12 -23.84 -43.45
CA HIS A 5 48.02 -22.41 -43.73
C HIS A 5 47.23 -21.68 -42.64
N LEU A 6 47.97 -20.85 -41.90
CA LEU A 6 47.51 -19.73 -41.07
C LEU A 6 47.04 -18.56 -41.94
N ILE A 7 46.08 -17.78 -41.43
CA ILE A 7 45.88 -16.31 -41.41
C ILE A 7 44.45 -16.14 -40.85
N GLY A 8 44.15 -15.50 -39.71
CA GLY A 8 44.76 -14.34 -39.10
C GLY A 8 43.88 -13.11 -39.37
N SER A 9 42.85 -12.87 -38.55
CA SER A 9 42.18 -11.57 -38.46
C SER A 9 41.53 -11.37 -37.09
N ASP A 10 42.12 -10.44 -36.34
CA ASP A 10 41.76 -10.00 -35.00
C ASP A 10 40.31 -9.50 -34.84
N PRO A 11 39.77 -9.51 -33.60
CA PRO A 11 38.49 -8.89 -33.27
C PRO A 11 38.61 -7.36 -33.21
N PRO A 12 37.56 -6.58 -33.53
CA PRO A 12 37.62 -5.15 -33.34
C PRO A 12 37.54 -4.79 -31.85
N LEU A 13 38.69 -4.36 -31.31
CA LEU A 13 38.77 -3.39 -30.23
C LEU A 13 37.97 -2.14 -30.62
N ARG A 14 36.91 -1.82 -29.87
CA ARG A 14 36.36 -0.46 -29.84
C ARG A 14 36.58 0.16 -28.46
N MET A 15 37.56 1.06 -28.51
CA MET A 15 37.96 2.14 -27.63
C MET A 15 37.03 2.53 -26.48
N SER A 16 37.65 2.58 -25.30
CA SER A 16 37.34 3.54 -24.26
C SER A 16 37.46 4.97 -24.80
N THR A 17 36.40 5.76 -24.68
CA THR A 17 36.49 7.22 -24.54
C THR A 17 36.16 7.53 -23.09
N GLY A 18 37.18 7.99 -22.37
CA GLY A 18 37.09 8.37 -20.98
C GLY A 18 36.23 9.61 -20.77
N ALA A 19 35.64 9.63 -19.58
CA ALA A 19 35.63 10.76 -18.65
C ALA A 19 35.40 12.16 -19.24
N ALA A 20 34.15 12.63 -19.17
CA ALA A 20 33.80 13.96 -18.64
C ALA A 20 32.28 14.12 -18.56
N MET A 21 31.67 13.72 -17.45
CA MET A 21 30.66 14.57 -16.79
C MET A 21 30.48 14.14 -15.34
N ILE A 22 31.32 14.80 -14.55
CA ILE A 22 31.23 15.16 -13.14
C ILE A 22 29.81 15.03 -12.54
N ALA A 23 29.71 14.15 -11.54
CA ALA A 23 28.95 14.24 -10.30
C ALA A 23 27.46 14.65 -10.35
N PHE A 24 26.57 13.65 -10.41
CA PHE A 24 25.24 13.69 -9.77
C PHE A 24 24.86 12.37 -9.08
N SER A 25 25.85 11.53 -8.75
CA SER A 25 25.67 10.24 -8.12
C SER A 25 25.96 10.31 -6.62
N CYS A 26 25.17 11.08 -5.86
CA CYS A 26 25.11 11.06 -4.39
C CYS A 26 23.83 11.72 -3.83
N LEU A 27 22.67 11.56 -4.48
CA LEU A 27 21.38 11.94 -3.89
C LEU A 27 20.42 10.76 -3.89
N SER A 28 19.93 10.43 -2.69
CA SER A 28 18.90 9.43 -2.45
C SER A 28 17.63 9.71 -3.28
N PRO A 29 16.83 8.68 -3.64
CA PRO A 29 15.57 8.81 -4.38
C PRO A 29 14.58 9.83 -3.79
N ALA A 30 14.71 10.20 -2.51
CA ALA A 30 13.90 11.20 -1.83
C ALA A 30 14.02 12.64 -2.37
N TYR A 31 15.05 12.98 -3.15
CA TYR A 31 15.28 14.36 -3.60
C TYR A 31 14.79 14.70 -5.01
N ARG A 32 14.25 13.74 -5.77
CA ARG A 32 13.76 13.99 -7.15
C ARG A 32 12.44 14.77 -7.20
N TRP A 33 11.62 14.68 -6.15
CA TRP A 33 10.34 15.40 -6.07
C TRP A 33 10.49 16.89 -5.70
N LEU A 34 11.53 17.25 -4.95
CA LEU A 34 11.80 18.64 -4.53
C LEU A 34 12.26 19.56 -5.68
N ILE A 35 12.90 19.01 -6.72
CA ILE A 35 13.36 19.78 -7.89
C ILE A 35 12.18 20.03 -8.86
N ALA A 36 11.25 19.09 -8.98
CA ALA A 36 10.05 19.26 -9.81
C ALA A 36 9.10 20.35 -9.28
N LEU A 37 9.04 20.53 -7.95
CA LEU A 37 8.22 21.55 -7.29
C LEU A 37 8.82 22.97 -7.41
N MET A 38 10.15 23.09 -7.41
CA MET A 38 10.84 24.38 -7.56
C MET A 38 10.79 24.93 -9.01
N LEU A 39 10.64 24.06 -10.01
CA LEU A 39 10.53 24.46 -11.43
C LEU A 39 9.11 24.87 -11.84
N SER A 40 8.08 24.52 -11.06
CA SER A 40 6.69 24.88 -11.34
C SER A 40 6.29 26.26 -10.78
N VAL A 41 7.11 26.87 -9.93
CA VAL A 41 6.83 28.19 -9.31
C VAL A 41 7.39 29.36 -10.14
N VAL A 42 8.20 29.12 -11.18
CA VAL A 42 8.89 30.19 -11.94
C VAL A 42 8.20 30.58 -13.26
N LEU A 43 7.04 29.99 -13.62
CA LEU A 43 6.39 30.22 -14.93
C LEU A 43 4.97 30.82 -14.87
N ILE A 44 4.68 31.68 -13.91
CA ILE A 44 3.49 32.54 -13.97
C ILE A 44 3.92 34.00 -14.03
N GLN A 45 4.08 34.50 -15.26
CA GLN A 45 4.01 35.94 -15.55
C GLN A 45 2.68 36.24 -16.25
N PRO A 46 2.02 37.37 -15.94
CA PRO A 46 0.79 37.77 -16.60
C PRO A 46 1.11 38.52 -17.90
N ALA A 47 0.54 38.09 -19.02
CA ALA A 47 0.57 38.86 -20.26
C ALA A 47 -0.72 39.70 -20.34
N THR A 48 -0.56 41.02 -20.31
CA THR A 48 -1.60 42.02 -20.58
C THR A 48 -1.63 42.41 -22.06
N SER A 49 -2.78 42.94 -22.47
CA SER A 49 -3.13 43.76 -23.66
C SER A 49 -3.64 43.09 -24.95
N GLU A 50 -4.94 43.33 -25.20
CA GLU A 50 -5.71 43.34 -26.47
C GLU A 50 -5.30 44.54 -27.39
N PRO A 51 -5.95 44.91 -28.55
CA PRO A 51 -7.18 44.40 -29.21
C PRO A 51 -7.17 44.35 -30.77
N ALA A 52 -8.24 43.81 -31.38
CA ALA A 52 -8.78 44.28 -32.67
C ALA A 52 -10.27 43.84 -32.90
N THR A 53 -11.19 44.82 -32.79
CA THR A 53 -12.35 45.20 -33.65
C THR A 53 -12.78 44.24 -34.79
N GLN A 54 -14.03 44.07 -35.22
CA GLN A 54 -15.25 44.91 -35.31
C GLN A 54 -16.39 44.00 -35.89
N ASP A 55 -17.63 43.99 -35.40
CA ASP A 55 -18.86 44.59 -35.98
C ASP A 55 -20.00 43.59 -35.67
N ALA A 56 -21.27 43.88 -35.34
CA ALA A 56 -22.05 45.11 -35.23
C ALA A 56 -23.29 44.82 -34.32
N ASP A 57 -23.70 45.87 -33.59
CA ASP A 57 -24.93 46.05 -32.80
C ASP A 57 -26.13 46.45 -33.73
N PRO A 58 -27.35 46.83 -33.29
CA PRO A 58 -27.93 46.88 -31.92
C PRO A 58 -29.43 46.47 -31.80
N ALA A 59 -29.93 46.31 -30.57
CA ALA A 59 -31.31 46.69 -30.21
C ALA A 59 -31.49 46.95 -28.69
N GLU A 60 -31.55 48.23 -28.35
CA GLU A 60 -32.27 48.95 -27.26
C GLU A 60 -32.67 48.26 -25.93
N ASN A 61 -31.94 48.62 -24.85
CA ASN A 61 -32.30 49.47 -23.67
C ASN A 61 -33.54 49.15 -22.77
N PRO A 62 -33.65 49.74 -21.55
CA PRO A 62 -33.18 49.18 -20.27
C PRO A 62 -34.28 49.14 -19.19
N GLU A 63 -34.10 48.42 -18.08
CA GLU A 63 -34.80 48.76 -16.83
C GLU A 63 -34.07 48.23 -15.59
N GLU A 64 -34.13 49.04 -14.54
CA GLU A 64 -33.38 49.03 -13.30
C GLU A 64 -33.77 47.90 -12.33
N ALA A 65 -32.86 47.56 -11.40
CA ALA A 65 -33.07 47.61 -9.95
C ALA A 65 -32.52 46.41 -9.15
N GLU A 66 -31.80 46.78 -8.08
CA GLU A 66 -31.71 46.12 -6.77
C GLU A 66 -30.84 44.86 -6.57
N ASN A 67 -29.60 45.12 -6.14
CA ASN A 67 -29.12 44.85 -4.78
C ASN A 67 -29.35 43.43 -4.18
N SER A 68 -28.30 42.61 -4.17
CA SER A 68 -27.88 41.82 -3.00
C SER A 68 -26.52 41.18 -3.28
N GLU A 69 -25.46 41.82 -2.80
CA GLU A 69 -24.19 41.15 -2.51
C GLU A 69 -24.44 40.23 -1.29
N GLU A 70 -24.66 38.95 -1.54
CA GLU A 70 -24.54 37.92 -0.50
C GLU A 70 -23.05 37.60 -0.33
N ASP A 71 -22.46 38.20 0.70
CA ASP A 71 -21.21 37.78 1.32
C ASP A 71 -21.36 36.32 1.84
N GLU A 72 -21.11 35.34 0.99
CA GLU A 72 -20.80 33.97 1.41
C GLU A 72 -19.34 33.91 1.86
N ASN A 73 -19.05 34.43 3.05
CA ASN A 73 -17.76 34.24 3.70
C ASN A 73 -17.85 33.11 4.74
N SER A 74 -17.47 31.92 4.28
CA SER A 74 -16.72 30.89 5.02
C SER A 74 -17.16 30.62 6.47
N ALA A 75 -18.13 29.73 6.65
CA ALA A 75 -18.19 28.90 7.85
C ALA A 75 -17.01 27.92 7.82
N GLU A 76 -15.86 28.35 8.35
CA GLU A 76 -14.84 27.40 8.79
C GLU A 76 -15.49 26.49 9.83
N ASP A 77 -15.54 25.20 9.52
CA ASP A 77 -16.06 24.13 10.38
C ASP A 77 -15.12 24.01 11.61
N GLU A 78 -15.25 24.95 12.56
CA GLU A 78 -14.47 24.97 13.79
C GLU A 78 -14.79 23.69 14.57
N SER A 79 -13.83 22.77 14.57
CA SER A 79 -13.91 21.55 15.37
C SER A 79 -14.29 21.92 16.81
N PRO A 80 -15.28 21.24 17.42
CA PRO A 80 -15.85 21.67 18.68
C PRO A 80 -14.78 21.76 19.77
N GLN A 81 -14.59 22.97 20.30
CA GLN A 81 -13.64 23.23 21.38
C GLN A 81 -14.29 23.00 22.76
N PRO A 82 -13.53 22.51 23.76
CA PRO A 82 -14.05 22.38 25.10
C PRO A 82 -14.36 23.75 25.72
N SER A 83 -15.49 23.83 26.42
CA SER A 83 -15.90 24.98 27.22
C SER A 83 -15.35 24.89 28.65
N PHE A 84 -15.03 26.04 29.24
CA PHE A 84 -14.44 26.15 30.57
C PHE A 84 -15.18 27.18 31.43
N ASP A 85 -15.27 26.93 32.73
CA ASP A 85 -15.90 27.82 33.71
C ASP A 85 -15.05 29.07 34.02
N GLY A 86 -13.78 29.08 33.61
CA GLY A 86 -12.88 30.21 33.85
C GLY A 86 -11.58 30.13 33.05
N ASP A 87 -10.92 31.30 32.96
CA ASP A 87 -9.72 31.50 32.13
C ASP A 87 -8.54 30.62 32.56
N GLU A 88 -8.41 30.32 33.86
CA GLU A 88 -7.32 29.47 34.37
C GLU A 88 -7.39 28.05 33.78
N ALA A 89 -8.60 27.47 33.68
CA ALA A 89 -8.78 26.13 33.13
C ALA A 89 -8.48 26.08 31.63
N LYS A 90 -8.88 27.14 30.90
CA LYS A 90 -8.53 27.33 29.48
C LYS A 90 -7.02 27.43 29.27
N GLN A 91 -6.33 28.25 30.07
CA GLN A 91 -4.87 28.38 30.01
C GLN A 91 -4.15 27.04 30.31
N GLN A 92 -4.65 26.24 31.27
CA GLN A 92 -4.10 24.91 31.52
C GLN A 92 -4.32 23.96 30.34
N PHE A 93 -5.45 24.06 29.65
CA PHE A 93 -5.71 23.27 28.45
C PHE A 93 -4.74 23.62 27.32
N GLU A 94 -4.59 24.92 27.01
CA GLU A 94 -3.65 25.42 26.00
C GLU A 94 -2.19 25.06 26.32
N LYS A 95 -1.80 25.16 27.60
CA LYS A 95 -0.50 24.67 28.07
C LYS A 95 -0.33 23.17 27.85
N GLY A 96 -1.38 22.39 28.14
CA GLY A 96 -1.40 20.95 27.90
C GLY A 96 -1.18 20.59 26.43
N LEU A 97 -1.81 21.33 25.51
CA LEU A 97 -1.64 21.15 24.06
C LEU A 97 -0.18 21.38 23.63
N LYS A 98 0.43 22.50 24.03
CA LYS A 98 1.84 22.80 23.72
C LYS A 98 2.78 21.71 24.24
N LEU A 99 2.60 21.30 25.50
CA LEU A 99 3.40 20.22 26.10
C LEU A 99 3.18 18.87 25.40
N PHE A 100 1.99 18.61 24.87
CA PHE A 100 1.70 17.39 24.12
C PHE A 100 2.43 17.39 22.77
N GLU A 101 2.43 18.50 22.05
CA GLU A 101 3.17 18.68 20.79
C GLU A 101 4.68 18.52 21.00
N GLU A 102 5.21 19.07 22.09
CA GLU A 102 6.60 18.92 22.52
C GLU A 102 6.92 17.51 23.11
N ARG A 103 5.96 16.58 23.11
CA ARG A 103 6.08 15.22 23.65
C ARG A 103 6.43 15.16 25.14
N GLN A 104 6.12 16.22 25.89
CA GLN A 104 6.26 16.27 27.36
C GLN A 104 5.06 15.60 28.05
N TRP A 105 4.86 14.30 27.79
CA TRP A 105 3.63 13.56 28.12
C TRP A 105 3.17 13.64 29.58
N ARG A 106 4.13 13.62 30.52
CA ARG A 106 3.81 13.64 31.96
C ARG A 106 3.23 14.99 32.37
N ASP A 107 3.82 16.07 31.88
CA ASP A 107 3.42 17.43 32.24
C ASP A 107 2.18 17.85 31.46
N ALA A 108 2.06 17.45 30.19
CA ALA A 108 0.82 17.57 29.42
C ALA A 108 -0.35 16.90 30.15
N SER A 109 -0.18 15.64 30.60
CA SER A 109 -1.22 14.92 31.34
C SER A 109 -1.65 15.63 32.63
N ARG A 110 -0.71 16.26 33.35
CA ARG A 110 -1.02 17.04 34.56
C ARG A 110 -1.82 18.28 34.22
N SER A 111 -1.41 19.03 33.19
CA SER A 111 -2.11 20.23 32.71
C SER A 111 -3.53 19.91 32.24
N PHE A 112 -3.73 18.85 31.45
CA PHE A 112 -5.07 18.39 31.09
C PHE A 112 -5.91 17.96 32.31
N GLY A 113 -5.29 17.30 33.30
CA GLY A 113 -5.98 16.93 34.53
C GLY A 113 -6.47 18.13 35.36
N LEU A 114 -5.76 19.27 35.29
CA LEU A 114 -6.20 20.53 35.90
C LEU A 114 -7.33 21.17 35.08
N ALA A 115 -7.15 21.28 33.75
CA ALA A 115 -8.16 21.81 32.85
C ALA A 115 -9.50 21.06 32.96
N ARG A 116 -9.46 19.73 33.04
CA ARG A 116 -10.64 18.84 33.15
C ARG A 116 -11.52 19.15 34.36
N LYS A 117 -10.96 19.72 35.43
CA LYS A 117 -11.71 20.06 36.65
C LYS A 117 -12.52 21.35 36.48
N GLY A 118 -12.11 22.25 35.58
CA GLY A 118 -12.77 23.53 35.32
C GLY A 118 -13.53 23.56 33.98
N THR A 119 -13.93 22.40 33.45
CA THR A 119 -14.79 22.31 32.26
C THR A 119 -16.25 22.54 32.64
N ALA A 120 -16.97 23.35 31.86
CA ALA A 120 -18.34 23.76 32.20
C ALA A 120 -19.38 22.65 32.03
N ASP A 121 -19.14 21.71 31.11
CA ASP A 121 -20.07 20.63 30.81
C ASP A 121 -19.41 19.25 30.72
N LYS A 122 -20.24 18.22 30.59
CA LYS A 122 -19.80 16.81 30.53
C LYS A 122 -19.06 16.48 29.24
N ASP A 123 -19.42 17.10 28.13
CA ASP A 123 -18.85 16.81 26.82
C ASP A 123 -17.44 17.41 26.72
N SER A 124 -17.27 18.66 27.16
CA SER A 124 -15.98 19.32 27.35
C SER A 124 -15.08 18.52 28.30
N ARG A 125 -15.62 17.99 29.41
CA ARG A 125 -14.88 17.10 30.31
C ARG A 125 -14.41 15.82 29.61
N SER A 126 -15.24 15.24 28.75
CA SER A 126 -14.92 14.05 27.97
C SER A 126 -13.81 14.34 26.95
N MET A 127 -13.89 15.47 26.25
CA MET A 127 -12.86 15.93 25.30
C MET A 127 -11.50 16.08 25.99
N VAL A 128 -11.42 16.82 27.10
CA VAL A 128 -10.16 16.99 27.86
C VAL A 128 -9.68 15.65 28.45
N SER A 129 -10.61 14.78 28.88
CA SER A 129 -10.25 13.43 29.34
C SER A 129 -9.63 12.57 28.23
N SER A 130 -9.99 12.79 26.97
CA SER A 130 -9.39 12.10 25.83
C SER A 130 -7.93 12.50 25.63
N TRP A 131 -7.62 13.79 25.78
CA TRP A 131 -6.24 14.31 25.80
C TRP A 131 -5.41 13.75 26.97
N GLU A 132 -6.00 13.68 28.17
CA GLU A 132 -5.34 13.04 29.32
C GLU A 132 -5.04 11.55 29.05
N LYS A 133 -5.97 10.84 28.40
CA LYS A 133 -5.79 9.44 28.00
C LYS A 133 -4.71 9.29 26.92
N ALA A 134 -4.65 10.19 25.94
CA ALA A 134 -3.63 10.22 24.89
C ALA A 134 -2.21 10.25 25.48
N CYS A 135 -1.99 11.08 26.51
CA CYS A 135 -0.69 11.20 27.17
C CYS A 135 -0.17 9.87 27.76
N LYS A 136 -1.07 8.95 28.15
CA LYS A 136 -0.68 7.63 28.69
C LYS A 136 0.00 6.73 27.65
N GLY A 137 -0.27 6.95 26.36
CA GLY A 137 0.34 6.22 25.25
C GLY A 137 1.68 6.81 24.77
N GLY A 138 1.96 8.08 25.08
CA GLY A 138 3.09 8.83 24.51
C GLY A 138 4.46 8.18 24.69
N LYS A 139 4.81 7.70 25.88
CA LYS A 139 6.10 7.00 26.10
C LYS A 139 6.26 5.73 25.27
N ALA A 140 5.16 5.03 24.98
CA ALA A 140 5.20 3.84 24.13
C ALA A 140 5.33 4.22 22.65
N LEU A 141 4.73 5.35 22.24
CA LEU A 141 4.95 5.93 20.92
C LEU A 141 6.41 6.34 20.72
N ASP A 142 7.03 7.04 21.66
CA ASP A 142 8.45 7.45 21.57
C ASP A 142 9.36 6.22 21.38
N ARG A 143 9.11 5.15 22.13
CA ARG A 143 9.86 3.89 21.98
C ARG A 143 9.67 3.25 20.61
N ALA A 144 8.47 3.34 20.04
CA ALA A 144 8.19 2.81 18.71
C ALA A 144 8.90 3.65 17.62
N VAL A 145 8.97 4.97 17.79
CA VAL A 145 9.77 5.88 16.94
C VAL A 145 11.28 5.56 17.07
N GLU A 146 11.78 5.29 18.28
CA GLU A 146 13.17 4.84 18.47
C GLU A 146 13.44 3.49 17.79
N ASP A 147 12.49 2.56 17.84
CA ASP A 147 12.61 1.27 17.15
C ASP A 147 12.67 1.47 15.62
N LEU A 148 11.88 2.38 15.05
CA LEU A 148 11.97 2.79 13.65
C LEU A 148 13.37 3.36 13.32
N ALA A 149 13.87 4.31 14.13
CA ALA A 149 15.19 4.89 13.93
C ALA A 149 16.32 3.84 13.99
N ARG A 150 16.13 2.79 14.79
CA ARG A 150 17.04 1.62 14.88
C ARG A 150 16.80 0.56 13.80
N LYS A 151 15.97 0.85 12.79
CA LYS A 151 15.58 -0.05 11.69
C LYS A 151 14.91 -1.35 12.16
N LYS A 152 14.29 -1.34 13.35
CA LYS A 152 13.51 -2.47 13.89
C LYS A 152 12.07 -2.37 13.41
N TYR A 153 11.88 -2.35 12.09
CA TYR A 153 10.61 -1.98 11.44
C TYR A 153 9.43 -2.84 11.91
N ARG A 154 9.60 -4.16 11.99
CA ARG A 154 8.55 -5.07 12.48
C ARG A 154 8.11 -4.77 13.91
N LYS A 155 9.06 -4.43 14.79
CA LYS A 155 8.78 -4.09 16.19
C LYS A 155 8.04 -2.75 16.30
N ALA A 156 8.49 -1.76 15.53
CA ALA A 156 7.81 -0.46 15.42
C ALA A 156 6.38 -0.62 14.89
N TRP A 157 6.17 -1.43 13.85
CA TRP A 157 4.86 -1.69 13.26
C TRP A 157 3.88 -2.34 14.25
N ILE A 158 4.31 -3.39 14.95
CA ILE A 158 3.48 -4.06 15.97
C ILE A 158 3.13 -3.09 17.11
N ALA A 159 4.08 -2.27 17.54
CA ALA A 159 3.84 -1.26 18.57
C ALA A 159 2.83 -0.21 18.09
N ALA A 160 2.93 0.26 16.84
CA ALA A 160 1.99 1.21 16.25
C ALA A 160 0.58 0.64 16.16
N LEU A 161 0.41 -0.62 15.71
CA LEU A 161 -0.90 -1.29 15.69
C LEU A 161 -1.51 -1.43 17.09
N ALA A 162 -0.70 -1.80 18.09
CA ALA A 162 -1.15 -1.91 19.48
C ALA A 162 -1.55 -0.54 20.06
N LEU A 163 -0.80 0.52 19.73
CA LEU A 163 -1.14 1.88 20.11
C LEU A 163 -2.43 2.35 19.45
N HIS A 164 -2.60 2.11 18.15
CA HIS A 164 -3.83 2.45 17.42
C HIS A 164 -5.05 1.76 18.04
N GLY A 165 -4.97 0.46 18.33
CA GLY A 165 -6.07 -0.27 18.98
C GLY A 165 -6.46 0.27 20.36
N LYS A 166 -5.52 0.87 21.11
CA LYS A 166 -5.77 1.36 22.47
C LYS A 166 -6.08 2.86 22.55
N TYR A 167 -5.50 3.65 21.65
CA TYR A 167 -5.48 5.12 21.68
C TYR A 167 -5.97 5.76 20.37
N GLY A 168 -6.42 4.99 19.38
CA GLY A 168 -6.91 5.50 18.08
C GLY A 168 -8.16 6.36 18.18
N ALA A 169 -8.92 6.29 19.27
CA ALA A 169 -10.03 7.20 19.57
C ALA A 169 -9.60 8.41 20.42
N THR A 170 -8.31 8.73 20.44
CA THR A 170 -7.75 9.87 21.17
C THR A 170 -6.87 10.72 20.24
N PRO A 171 -6.52 11.95 20.61
CA PRO A 171 -5.62 12.79 19.82
C PRO A 171 -4.23 12.19 19.56
N LEU A 172 -3.84 11.11 20.24
CA LEU A 172 -2.63 10.35 19.90
C LEU A 172 -2.72 9.63 18.54
N VAL A 173 -3.91 9.53 17.94
CA VAL A 173 -4.13 8.84 16.67
C VAL A 173 -3.28 9.43 15.55
N SER A 174 -3.18 10.76 15.41
CA SER A 174 -2.43 11.36 14.30
C SER A 174 -0.93 11.02 14.35
N PRO A 175 -0.22 11.16 15.50
CA PRO A 175 1.14 10.68 15.61
C PRO A 175 1.31 9.16 15.42
N ILE A 176 0.30 8.35 15.77
CA ILE A 176 0.33 6.90 15.53
C ILE A 176 0.22 6.59 14.02
N GLU A 177 -0.69 7.26 13.32
CA GLU A 177 -0.86 7.10 11.88
C GLU A 177 0.38 7.58 11.13
N GLN A 178 0.98 8.70 11.52
CA GLN A 178 2.26 9.14 10.97
C GLN A 178 3.35 8.06 11.13
N LEU A 179 3.46 7.45 12.32
CA LEU A 179 4.42 6.36 12.53
C LEU A 179 4.10 5.15 11.62
N LYS A 180 2.81 4.82 11.41
CA LYS A 180 2.42 3.74 10.49
C LYS A 180 2.84 4.07 9.06
N GLU A 181 2.58 5.28 8.58
CA GLU A 181 2.96 5.75 7.25
C GLU A 181 4.48 5.72 7.03
N GLU A 182 5.27 6.06 8.04
CA GLU A 182 6.74 6.00 7.97
C GLU A 182 7.29 4.56 8.00
N VAL A 183 6.72 3.69 8.83
CA VAL A 183 7.19 2.30 9.00
C VAL A 183 6.75 1.41 7.83
N TYR A 184 5.53 1.60 7.31
CA TYR A 184 4.93 0.72 6.32
C TYR A 184 5.82 0.47 5.08
N PRO A 185 6.27 1.50 4.33
CA PRO A 185 7.09 1.28 3.14
C PRO A 185 8.49 0.77 3.45
N GLN A 186 8.96 0.90 4.69
CA GLN A 186 10.23 0.33 5.12
C GLN A 186 10.12 -1.17 5.44
N LEU A 187 8.93 -1.64 5.82
CA LEU A 187 8.68 -3.01 6.22
C LEU A 187 8.08 -3.85 5.10
N PHE A 188 7.17 -3.27 4.32
CA PHE A 188 6.35 -3.96 3.33
C PHE A 188 6.58 -3.44 1.92
N LEU A 189 6.47 -4.35 0.96
CA LEU A 189 6.28 -4.03 -0.45
C LEU A 189 4.99 -4.67 -0.92
N ASP A 190 4.04 -3.86 -1.33
CA ASP A 190 2.77 -4.36 -1.87
C ASP A 190 2.97 -4.96 -3.26
N LEU A 191 2.52 -6.20 -3.42
CA LEU A 191 2.50 -6.92 -4.69
C LEU A 191 1.14 -6.80 -5.39
N ALA A 192 0.06 -6.73 -4.61
CA ALA A 192 -1.27 -6.42 -5.11
C ALA A 192 -2.13 -5.77 -4.01
N CYS A 193 -2.68 -4.59 -4.32
CA CYS A 193 -3.55 -3.82 -3.43
C CYS A 193 -5.02 -3.89 -3.85
N PHE A 194 -5.31 -4.35 -5.06
CA PHE A 194 -6.67 -4.50 -5.58
C PHE A 194 -7.50 -3.21 -5.59
N GLU A 195 -6.83 -2.06 -5.57
CA GLU A 195 -7.48 -0.75 -5.66
C GLU A 195 -7.84 -0.39 -7.10
N ALA A 196 -8.43 0.80 -7.28
CA ALA A 196 -8.82 1.34 -8.58
C ALA A 196 -7.63 1.46 -9.52
N GLU A 197 -6.53 2.01 -9.01
CA GLU A 197 -5.24 2.06 -9.69
C GLU A 197 -4.33 0.96 -9.11
N PRO A 198 -3.88 -0.01 -9.93
CA PRO A 198 -2.98 -1.04 -9.46
C PRO A 198 -1.57 -0.49 -9.26
N VAL A 199 -0.84 -1.03 -8.29
CA VAL A 199 0.62 -0.82 -8.19
C VAL A 199 1.33 -1.42 -9.40
N GLU A 200 2.54 -0.95 -9.71
CA GLU A 200 3.29 -1.33 -10.92
C GLU A 200 3.42 -2.84 -11.10
N VAL A 201 3.83 -3.54 -10.04
CA VAL A 201 3.98 -5.01 -10.02
C VAL A 201 2.66 -5.76 -10.19
N GLU A 202 1.52 -5.12 -9.90
CA GLU A 202 0.19 -5.70 -10.08
C GLU A 202 -0.36 -5.47 -11.50
N ALA A 203 0.09 -4.43 -12.21
CA ALA A 203 -0.56 -3.95 -13.44
C ALA A 203 -0.70 -5.03 -14.54
N ALA A 204 0.35 -5.85 -14.75
CA ALA A 204 0.30 -6.95 -15.70
C ALA A 204 -0.66 -8.07 -15.23
N ALA A 205 -0.63 -8.41 -13.94
CA ALA A 205 -1.54 -9.39 -13.33
C ALA A 205 -3.00 -8.96 -13.49
N ARG A 206 -3.28 -7.68 -13.23
CA ARG A 206 -4.62 -7.10 -13.33
C ARG A 206 -5.21 -7.21 -14.74
N LYS A 207 -4.40 -6.98 -15.78
CA LYS A 207 -4.80 -7.12 -17.19
C LYS A 207 -5.05 -8.57 -17.60
N ALA A 208 -4.38 -9.52 -16.93
CA ALA A 208 -4.50 -10.96 -17.22
C ALA A 208 -5.59 -11.67 -16.40
N LEU A 209 -6.34 -10.94 -15.56
CA LEU A 209 -7.42 -11.51 -14.76
C LEU A 209 -8.55 -12.09 -15.64
N PRO A 210 -9.14 -13.24 -15.25
CA PRO A 210 -10.24 -13.84 -15.99
C PRO A 210 -11.54 -13.06 -15.75
N ALA A 211 -11.89 -12.16 -16.68
CA ALA A 211 -13.04 -11.24 -16.55
C ALA A 211 -14.38 -11.92 -16.22
N ASP A 212 -14.58 -13.17 -16.64
CA ASP A 212 -15.76 -13.98 -16.34
C ASP A 212 -15.84 -14.47 -14.88
N ARG A 213 -14.72 -14.42 -14.16
CA ARG A 213 -14.52 -15.05 -12.84
C ARG A 213 -13.89 -14.15 -11.79
N SER A 214 -13.43 -12.97 -12.15
CA SER A 214 -12.80 -12.01 -11.25
C SER A 214 -13.56 -10.70 -11.21
N ARG A 215 -13.69 -10.11 -10.02
CA ARG A 215 -14.13 -8.72 -9.87
C ARG A 215 -13.50 -8.09 -8.63
N LEU A 216 -13.34 -6.78 -8.65
CA LEU A 216 -13.01 -6.03 -7.43
C LEU A 216 -14.25 -5.84 -6.59
N THR A 217 -14.11 -6.00 -5.28
CA THR A 217 -15.16 -5.66 -4.32
C THR A 217 -14.77 -4.42 -3.51
N LYS A 218 -15.79 -3.63 -3.16
CA LYS A 218 -15.72 -2.50 -2.23
C LYS A 218 -16.47 -2.77 -0.92
N ASP A 219 -16.89 -4.03 -0.72
CA ASP A 219 -17.60 -4.48 0.46
C ASP A 219 -16.63 -4.45 1.66
N PRO A 220 -16.87 -3.62 2.69
CA PRO A 220 -15.96 -3.46 3.82
C PRO A 220 -15.77 -4.75 4.62
N ASP A 221 -16.75 -5.65 4.65
CA ASP A 221 -16.63 -6.95 5.34
C ASP A 221 -15.70 -7.91 4.58
N ARG A 222 -15.45 -7.62 3.30
CA ARG A 222 -14.57 -8.38 2.41
C ARG A 222 -13.28 -7.65 2.06
N ILE A 223 -12.94 -6.60 2.81
CA ILE A 223 -11.65 -5.89 2.70
C ILE A 223 -10.87 -6.10 4.00
N THR A 224 -9.62 -6.58 3.89
CA THR A 224 -8.67 -6.65 5.01
C THR A 224 -7.88 -5.35 5.11
N GLU A 225 -7.49 -4.77 3.97
CA GLU A 225 -6.61 -3.61 3.91
C GLU A 225 -6.91 -2.74 2.68
N GLY A 226 -6.65 -1.44 2.78
CA GLY A 226 -6.89 -0.51 1.68
C GLY A 226 -8.37 -0.31 1.36
N LYS A 227 -8.67 -0.06 0.08
CA LYS A 227 -10.02 0.31 -0.40
C LYS A 227 -10.72 -0.75 -1.25
N GLY A 228 -10.06 -1.87 -1.53
CA GLY A 228 -10.59 -2.88 -2.43
C GLY A 228 -9.92 -4.23 -2.24
N ALA A 229 -10.62 -5.28 -2.66
CA ALA A 229 -10.11 -6.64 -2.63
C ALA A 229 -10.55 -7.39 -3.90
N LEU A 230 -9.82 -8.46 -4.25
CA LEU A 230 -10.11 -9.26 -5.43
C LEU A 230 -11.01 -10.44 -5.09
N GLU A 231 -12.24 -10.43 -5.60
CA GLU A 231 -13.07 -11.62 -5.60
C GLU A 231 -12.73 -12.49 -6.80
N TRP A 232 -12.48 -13.76 -6.54
CA TRP A 232 -12.19 -14.75 -7.56
C TRP A 232 -13.04 -16.00 -7.39
N ARG A 233 -13.68 -16.43 -8.48
CA ARG A 233 -14.39 -17.71 -8.57
C ARG A 233 -13.47 -18.73 -9.23
N SER A 234 -13.13 -19.77 -8.48
CA SER A 234 -12.52 -20.97 -9.07
C SER A 234 -13.47 -21.52 -10.15
N GLY A 235 -12.92 -21.83 -11.33
CA GLY A 235 -13.74 -22.42 -12.41
C GLY A 235 -14.30 -23.76 -11.94
N GLY A 236 -15.59 -24.01 -12.22
CA GLY A 236 -16.18 -25.35 -12.08
C GLY A 236 -15.95 -26.14 -13.37
N GLY A 237 -15.49 -27.38 -13.25
CA GLY A 237 -15.37 -28.30 -14.37
C GLY A 237 -15.23 -29.73 -13.87
N GLN A 238 -15.92 -30.67 -14.51
CA GLN A 238 -15.75 -32.10 -14.22
C GLN A 238 -14.27 -32.48 -14.43
N GLY A 239 -13.66 -33.04 -13.39
CA GLY A 239 -12.30 -33.55 -13.45
C GLY A 239 -12.16 -34.66 -14.49
N PHE A 240 -11.04 -34.60 -15.22
CA PHE A 240 -10.59 -35.44 -16.33
C PHE A 240 -11.36 -35.26 -17.66
N ALA A 241 -10.60 -34.82 -18.68
CA ALA A 241 -11.01 -34.47 -20.06
C ALA A 241 -11.64 -33.07 -20.31
N GLY A 242 -11.52 -32.12 -19.36
CA GLY A 242 -12.03 -30.73 -19.50
C GLY A 242 -11.45 -29.75 -18.47
N LEU A 243 -10.15 -29.88 -18.18
CA LEU A 243 -9.46 -29.33 -17.00
C LEU A 243 -9.26 -27.81 -17.02
N SER A 244 -10.22 -27.03 -16.49
CA SER A 244 -10.02 -25.63 -16.11
C SER A 244 -9.52 -25.53 -14.66
N PHE A 245 -8.21 -25.69 -14.47
CA PHE A 245 -7.59 -25.40 -13.17
C PHE A 245 -7.75 -23.92 -12.79
N GLY A 246 -7.91 -23.65 -11.50
CA GLY A 246 -7.93 -22.28 -11.00
C GLY A 246 -6.49 -21.75 -10.99
N ARG A 247 -6.16 -20.88 -11.94
CA ARG A 247 -4.92 -20.09 -11.95
C ARG A 247 -5.27 -18.61 -11.90
N LEU A 248 -4.72 -17.92 -10.92
CA LEU A 248 -4.94 -16.50 -10.70
C LEU A 248 -3.58 -15.78 -10.67
N PRO A 249 -3.28 -14.91 -11.66
CA PRO A 249 -2.11 -14.04 -11.57
C PRO A 249 -2.27 -13.05 -10.43
N LEU A 250 -1.20 -12.85 -9.65
CA LEU A 250 -1.19 -11.90 -8.53
C LEU A 250 -0.23 -10.73 -8.78
N ALA A 251 1.01 -11.00 -9.22
CA ALA A 251 2.00 -9.94 -9.43
C ALA A 251 3.15 -10.39 -10.35
N SER A 252 3.71 -9.44 -11.11
CA SER A 252 4.98 -9.59 -11.81
C SER A 252 6.12 -9.27 -10.84
N ILE A 253 7.11 -10.16 -10.77
CA ILE A 253 8.21 -10.05 -9.79
C ILE A 253 9.60 -10.00 -10.43
N GLY A 254 9.69 -10.00 -11.76
CA GLY A 254 10.97 -10.08 -12.48
C GLY A 254 11.96 -8.95 -12.20
N GLU A 255 11.48 -7.77 -11.79
CA GLU A 255 12.32 -6.63 -11.44
C GLU A 255 12.58 -6.51 -9.92
N LEU A 256 12.03 -7.44 -9.11
CA LEU A 256 12.14 -7.39 -7.66
C LEU A 256 13.40 -8.08 -7.16
N VAL A 257 14.12 -7.41 -6.26
CA VAL A 257 15.22 -8.01 -5.50
C VAL A 257 14.62 -8.78 -4.32
N MET A 258 14.22 -10.03 -4.57
CA MET A 258 13.52 -10.86 -3.57
C MET A 258 14.37 -11.13 -2.31
N ASP A 259 15.70 -11.08 -2.41
CA ASP A 259 16.61 -11.30 -1.28
C ASP A 259 16.48 -10.25 -0.16
N ASP A 260 15.92 -9.08 -0.45
CA ASP A 260 15.60 -8.07 0.56
C ASP A 260 14.43 -8.48 1.47
N TYR A 261 13.68 -9.51 1.08
CA TYR A 261 12.45 -9.92 1.73
C TYR A 261 12.57 -11.33 2.30
N ARG A 262 11.93 -11.52 3.46
CA ARG A 262 11.97 -12.79 4.18
C ARG A 262 10.63 -13.52 4.15
N TRP A 263 9.53 -12.76 4.13
CA TRP A 263 8.20 -13.35 4.15
C TRP A 263 7.32 -12.80 3.03
N ILE A 264 6.41 -13.63 2.53
CA ILE A 264 5.23 -13.17 1.80
C ILE A 264 4.00 -13.27 2.70
N ARG A 265 3.15 -12.24 2.61
CA ARG A 265 1.89 -12.14 3.32
C ARG A 265 0.76 -12.01 2.32
N PHE A 266 -0.36 -12.62 2.63
CA PHE A 266 -1.61 -12.46 1.91
C PHE A 266 -2.76 -12.93 2.79
N SER A 267 -3.95 -12.40 2.52
CA SER A 267 -5.17 -12.72 3.24
C SER A 267 -6.19 -13.28 2.27
N ILE A 268 -6.90 -14.32 2.69
CA ILE A 268 -7.96 -14.95 1.91
C ILE A 268 -9.21 -15.07 2.79
N PHE A 269 -10.31 -14.52 2.31
CA PHE A 269 -11.64 -14.71 2.86
C PHE A 269 -12.37 -15.81 2.09
N ASN A 270 -13.02 -16.72 2.82
CA ASN A 270 -13.90 -17.74 2.26
C ASN A 270 -15.13 -17.92 3.16
N GLU A 271 -16.26 -18.29 2.56
CA GLU A 271 -17.51 -18.54 3.29
C GLU A 271 -17.70 -20.04 3.60
N ASP A 272 -16.99 -20.90 2.89
CA ASP A 272 -17.11 -22.35 3.00
C ASP A 272 -16.13 -22.95 4.02
N ASP A 273 -16.56 -23.99 4.74
CA ASP A 273 -15.74 -24.73 5.72
C ASP A 273 -14.61 -25.57 5.09
N ASN A 274 -14.68 -25.86 3.78
CA ASN A 274 -13.69 -26.68 3.10
C ASN A 274 -13.51 -26.28 1.63
N PHE A 275 -12.46 -25.50 1.38
CA PHE A 275 -12.15 -24.95 0.04
C PHE A 275 -11.06 -25.76 -0.69
N GLY A 276 -10.47 -26.78 -0.03
CA GLY A 276 -9.42 -27.61 -0.61
C GLY A 276 -8.00 -27.01 -0.49
N LYS A 277 -7.09 -27.54 -1.31
CA LYS A 277 -5.65 -27.21 -1.28
C LYS A 277 -5.32 -26.14 -2.33
N PHE A 278 -4.68 -25.08 -1.87
CA PHE A 278 -4.11 -24.04 -2.72
C PHE A 278 -2.60 -24.21 -2.81
N THR A 279 -2.04 -23.62 -3.86
CA THR A 279 -0.61 -23.52 -4.07
C THR A 279 -0.28 -22.08 -4.43
N LEU A 280 0.54 -21.43 -3.60
CA LEU A 280 1.22 -20.21 -3.98
C LEU A 280 2.42 -20.62 -4.85
N PHE A 281 2.55 -20.05 -6.04
CA PHE A 281 3.51 -20.46 -7.06
C PHE A 281 4.29 -19.27 -7.60
N PHE A 282 5.61 -19.39 -7.59
CA PHE A 282 6.55 -18.45 -8.19
C PHE A 282 7.18 -19.09 -9.42
N GLY A 283 6.97 -18.48 -10.59
CA GLY A 283 7.32 -19.07 -11.88
C GLY A 283 8.31 -18.22 -12.68
N LYS A 284 9.02 -18.87 -13.61
CA LYS A 284 9.85 -18.22 -14.64
C LYS A 284 9.05 -17.67 -15.82
N ASP A 285 7.76 -17.99 -15.90
CA ASP A 285 6.91 -17.54 -17.00
C ASP A 285 6.37 -16.14 -16.73
N GLU A 286 6.30 -15.32 -17.78
CA GLU A 286 5.66 -14.01 -17.73
C GLU A 286 4.16 -14.13 -17.45
N ILE A 287 3.59 -13.04 -16.94
CA ILE A 287 2.15 -12.96 -16.72
C ILE A 287 1.40 -13.03 -18.05
N GLY A 288 0.72 -14.15 -18.26
CA GLY A 288 -0.20 -14.34 -19.37
C GLY A 288 -1.66 -14.57 -18.94
N PRO A 289 -2.62 -14.35 -19.87
CA PRO A 289 -4.01 -14.73 -19.65
C PRO A 289 -4.12 -16.24 -19.38
N ASN A 290 -5.14 -16.64 -18.64
CA ASN A 290 -5.32 -18.02 -18.20
C ASN A 290 -5.44 -18.98 -19.42
N ARG A 291 -4.34 -19.62 -19.82
CA ARG A 291 -4.33 -20.65 -20.86
C ARG A 291 -4.82 -21.96 -20.25
N ALA A 292 -5.76 -22.65 -20.88
CA ALA A 292 -6.20 -23.98 -20.45
C ALA A 292 -5.00 -24.94 -20.35
N TRP A 293 -4.88 -25.63 -19.22
CA TRP A 293 -3.70 -26.41 -18.78
C TRP A 293 -3.49 -27.75 -19.53
N ALA A 294 -4.10 -27.92 -20.71
CA ALA A 294 -4.24 -29.20 -21.39
C ALA A 294 -2.89 -29.89 -21.73
N GLY A 295 -1.78 -29.15 -21.85
CA GLY A 295 -0.47 -29.69 -22.24
C GLY A 295 0.50 -30.04 -21.09
N ALA A 296 0.22 -29.67 -19.84
CA ALA A 296 1.23 -29.72 -18.75
C ALA A 296 1.04 -30.87 -17.74
N GLY A 297 0.06 -31.77 -17.93
CA GLY A 297 -0.17 -32.88 -16.97
C GLY A 297 -0.70 -32.44 -15.59
N GLY A 298 -1.33 -31.25 -15.50
CA GLY A 298 -1.90 -30.69 -14.25
C GLY A 298 -0.88 -29.95 -13.37
N ILE A 299 -1.25 -29.64 -12.12
CA ILE A 299 -0.37 -28.93 -11.15
C ILE A 299 0.95 -29.68 -11.00
N ALA A 300 0.91 -31.02 -10.92
CA ALA A 300 2.09 -31.84 -10.76
C ALA A 300 3.12 -31.67 -11.89
N GLY A 301 2.69 -31.45 -13.15
CA GLY A 301 3.63 -31.23 -14.24
C GLY A 301 4.10 -29.78 -14.40
N LEU A 302 3.36 -28.81 -13.87
CA LEU A 302 3.82 -27.42 -13.78
C LEU A 302 4.82 -27.22 -12.63
N LEU A 303 4.60 -27.91 -11.50
CA LEU A 303 5.55 -27.95 -10.39
C LEU A 303 6.84 -28.67 -10.74
N ARG A 304 6.90 -29.49 -11.81
CA ARG A 304 8.14 -30.06 -12.36
C ARG A 304 9.01 -29.04 -13.10
N ARG A 305 8.52 -27.81 -13.31
CA ARG A 305 9.32 -26.71 -13.85
C ARG A 305 10.13 -26.09 -12.71
N ASP A 306 11.27 -25.53 -13.09
CA ASP A 306 12.09 -24.58 -12.34
C ASP A 306 11.24 -23.53 -11.59
N CYS A 307 10.87 -23.79 -10.34
CA CYS A 307 9.93 -22.96 -9.59
C CYS A 307 10.11 -23.05 -8.06
N TYR A 308 9.48 -22.09 -7.37
CA TYR A 308 9.23 -22.15 -5.92
C TYR A 308 7.73 -22.20 -5.64
N TYR A 309 7.32 -22.97 -4.65
CA TYR A 309 5.90 -23.07 -4.31
C TYR A 309 5.65 -23.40 -2.85
N HIS A 310 4.45 -23.08 -2.38
CA HIS A 310 3.96 -23.46 -1.05
C HIS A 310 2.52 -23.94 -1.13
N HIS A 311 2.26 -25.11 -0.54
CA HIS A 311 0.91 -25.65 -0.42
C HIS A 311 0.27 -25.21 0.89
N PHE A 312 -0.98 -24.75 0.82
CA PHE A 312 -1.74 -24.39 2.01
C PHE A 312 -3.23 -24.76 1.85
N THR A 313 -3.95 -24.76 2.96
CA THR A 313 -5.39 -25.09 3.00
C THR A 313 -6.14 -24.01 3.75
N LEU A 314 -7.32 -23.62 3.25
CA LEU A 314 -8.25 -22.78 3.99
C LEU A 314 -8.99 -23.66 5.00
N LYS A 315 -8.84 -23.36 6.30
CA LYS A 315 -9.28 -24.26 7.39
C LYS A 315 -10.61 -23.84 8.04
N LYS A 316 -11.02 -22.59 7.85
CA LYS A 316 -12.20 -22.00 8.50
C LYS A 316 -12.84 -20.94 7.60
N PRO A 317 -14.16 -20.69 7.74
CA PRO A 317 -14.79 -19.51 7.18
C PRO A 317 -14.21 -18.22 7.75
N GLY A 318 -14.41 -17.13 7.00
CA GLY A 318 -13.89 -15.81 7.31
C GLY A 318 -12.46 -15.62 6.81
N TRP A 319 -11.76 -14.65 7.43
CA TRP A 319 -10.39 -14.30 7.05
C TRP A 319 -9.37 -15.33 7.55
N ASN A 320 -8.54 -15.77 6.60
CA ASN A 320 -7.36 -16.58 6.82
C ASN A 320 -6.14 -15.76 6.38
N HIS A 321 -5.25 -15.47 7.32
CA HIS A 321 -4.04 -14.68 7.08
C HIS A 321 -2.83 -15.60 7.01
N PHE A 322 -2.04 -15.45 5.94
CA PHE A 322 -0.84 -16.23 5.70
C PHE A 322 0.40 -15.34 5.82
N ARG A 323 1.45 -15.91 6.40
CA ARG A 323 2.79 -15.32 6.45
C ARG A 323 3.79 -16.45 6.27
N ILE A 324 4.29 -16.60 5.05
CA ILE A 324 5.12 -17.73 4.62
C ILE A 324 6.58 -17.26 4.57
N ASP A 325 7.48 -17.99 5.22
CA ASP A 325 8.92 -17.76 5.12
C ASP A 325 9.45 -18.24 3.77
N LEU A 326 9.89 -17.30 2.94
CA LEU A 326 10.31 -17.55 1.56
C LEU A 326 11.50 -18.51 1.45
N THR A 327 12.31 -18.64 2.50
CA THR A 327 13.52 -19.47 2.46
C THR A 327 13.36 -20.82 3.16
N ARG A 328 12.37 -20.95 4.05
CA ARG A 328 12.18 -22.14 4.90
C ARG A 328 10.94 -22.95 4.54
N GLU A 329 9.91 -22.29 4.04
CA GLU A 329 8.60 -22.91 3.83
C GLU A 329 8.27 -23.13 2.35
N LEU A 330 9.07 -22.57 1.45
CA LEU A 330 8.93 -22.85 0.03
C LEU A 330 9.60 -24.18 -0.32
N SER A 331 8.86 -25.02 -1.04
CA SER A 331 9.42 -26.14 -1.77
C SER A 331 10.06 -25.62 -3.06
N MET A 332 11.22 -26.17 -3.40
CA MET A 332 11.99 -25.81 -4.59
C MET A 332 12.06 -27.01 -5.53
N ASN A 333 11.84 -26.78 -6.83
CA ASN A 333 12.12 -27.77 -7.86
C ASN A 333 13.23 -27.23 -8.78
N ALA A 334 14.46 -27.70 -8.57
CA ALA A 334 15.72 -27.42 -9.31
C ALA A 334 16.35 -26.00 -9.21
N SER A 335 17.54 -25.86 -9.83
CA SER A 335 18.59 -24.83 -9.67
C SER A 335 18.22 -23.42 -10.15
N VAL A 336 17.29 -22.76 -9.47
CA VAL A 336 16.72 -21.48 -9.88
C VAL A 336 17.00 -20.42 -8.84
N ALA A 337 17.57 -19.29 -9.26
CA ALA A 337 17.73 -18.12 -8.42
C ALA A 337 16.44 -17.28 -8.42
N TRP A 338 16.24 -16.47 -7.38
CA TRP A 338 15.12 -15.53 -7.33
C TRP A 338 15.05 -14.59 -8.53
N SER A 339 16.22 -14.19 -9.05
CA SER A 339 16.36 -13.35 -10.24
C SER A 339 15.81 -13.97 -11.53
N ASP A 340 15.61 -15.29 -11.55
CA ASP A 340 15.06 -15.97 -12.73
C ASP A 340 13.52 -15.99 -12.74
N LEU A 341 12.88 -15.65 -11.61
CA LEU A 341 11.43 -15.72 -11.45
C LEU A 341 10.78 -14.43 -11.95
N LEU A 342 9.72 -14.57 -12.74
CA LEU A 342 9.03 -13.45 -13.36
C LEU A 342 7.64 -13.19 -12.78
N SER A 343 7.03 -14.18 -12.12
CA SER A 343 5.61 -14.11 -11.77
C SER A 343 5.24 -14.79 -10.46
N LEU A 344 4.15 -14.28 -9.86
CA LEU A 344 3.45 -14.85 -8.71
C LEU A 344 2.03 -15.23 -9.09
N TYR A 345 1.65 -16.47 -8.78
CA TYR A 345 0.33 -17.03 -9.02
C TYR A 345 -0.26 -17.68 -7.77
N LEU A 346 -1.58 -17.58 -7.64
CA LEU A 346 -2.36 -18.48 -6.80
C LEU A 346 -2.98 -19.58 -7.67
N MET A 347 -2.77 -20.83 -7.27
CA MET A 347 -3.28 -22.00 -7.96
C MET A 347 -4.15 -22.84 -7.05
N THR A 348 -5.19 -23.46 -7.60
CA THR A 348 -6.01 -24.43 -6.90
C THR A 348 -6.49 -25.53 -7.86
N VAL A 349 -6.62 -26.75 -7.34
CA VAL A 349 -7.36 -27.81 -8.04
C VAL A 349 -8.84 -27.44 -7.96
N PRO A 350 -9.55 -27.37 -9.10
CA PRO A 350 -10.93 -26.94 -9.09
C PRO A 350 -11.74 -27.88 -8.20
N PRO A 351 -12.46 -27.34 -7.19
CA PRO A 351 -13.38 -28.14 -6.40
C PRO A 351 -14.49 -28.68 -7.32
N SER A 352 -15.18 -29.74 -6.90
CA SER A 352 -16.32 -30.31 -7.66
C SER A 352 -17.43 -29.30 -7.95
N HIS A 353 -17.47 -28.19 -7.22
CA HIS A 353 -18.35 -27.05 -7.42
C HIS A 353 -17.53 -25.76 -7.50
N PRO A 354 -17.96 -24.74 -8.28
CA PRO A 354 -17.33 -23.42 -8.24
C PRO A 354 -17.32 -22.87 -6.83
N LYS A 355 -16.15 -22.41 -6.38
CA LYS A 355 -15.98 -21.81 -5.07
C LYS A 355 -15.46 -20.38 -5.21
N LYS A 356 -15.97 -19.47 -4.38
CA LYS A 356 -15.64 -18.03 -4.39
C LYS A 356 -14.77 -17.66 -3.19
N ILE A 357 -13.62 -17.04 -3.45
CA ILE A 357 -12.80 -16.41 -2.42
C ILE A 357 -12.66 -14.91 -2.67
N THR A 358 -12.32 -14.18 -1.61
CA THR A 358 -11.79 -12.82 -1.70
C THR A 358 -10.33 -12.84 -1.26
N ILE A 359 -9.45 -12.18 -2.01
CA ILE A 359 -8.01 -12.13 -1.76
C ILE A 359 -7.63 -10.67 -1.55
N ASP A 360 -6.76 -10.43 -0.58
CA ASP A 360 -6.31 -9.09 -0.22
C ASP A 360 -4.92 -9.10 0.44
N ALA A 361 -4.30 -7.93 0.58
CA ALA A 361 -3.05 -7.66 1.29
C ALA A 361 -1.89 -8.55 0.83
N VAL A 362 -1.71 -8.71 -0.49
CA VAL A 362 -0.61 -9.51 -1.05
C VAL A 362 0.66 -8.66 -1.05
N LYS A 363 1.61 -9.00 -0.18
CA LYS A 363 2.82 -8.18 0.03
C LYS A 363 4.01 -8.96 0.53
N LEU A 364 5.21 -8.45 0.24
CA LEU A 364 6.46 -8.93 0.82
C LEU A 364 6.77 -8.18 2.11
N GLU A 365 7.44 -8.85 3.03
CA GLU A 365 7.86 -8.32 4.33
C GLU A 365 9.37 -8.52 4.52
N ARG A 366 10.06 -7.44 4.92
CA ARG A 366 11.48 -7.44 5.28
C ARG A 366 11.76 -8.14 6.62
N PRO A 367 12.98 -8.69 6.83
CA PRO A 367 13.38 -9.42 8.04
C PRO A 367 13.20 -8.68 9.38
#